data_AF-A0A8H7MZR0-F1
#
_entry.id   AF-A0A8H7MZR0-F1
#
_cell.length_a   1.000
_cell.length_b   1.000
_cell.length_c   1.000
_cell.angle_alpha   90.00
_cell.angle_beta   90.00
_cell.angle_gamma   90.00
#
_symmetry.space_group_name_H-M   'P 1'
#
loop_
_entity.id
_entity.type
_entity.pdbx_description
1 polymer ?
#
loop_
_entity_poly.entity_id
_entity_poly.type
_entity_poly.pdbx_seq_one_letter_code
_entity_poly.pdbx_strand_id
1 'polypeptide(L)'
;MLSSMCYSLAKSIYEDASVRPLPDTVVQDAVYHAALDAFDNASNPNRTRGGLKKCNDIIHALPLLVPRNLESTKQIEALLSAAHALSSYRLVLKQGEPFSPVVLRVHSDPVSILDKVLEQNKGAYTRLQEFLEIGTNMITASFLIQKRPGKIPNPVGDLEGELFVVEKRIVAMCISAALKEDDFETAYSYVVSRLGDSVKPSRNDAWSWSAALQAGQYIRTSRSQQPTHLGTASGNLEIRHLEQRLECLAMALRVAPPSELQTILESFRKCEAQLDAAISDEAAKEAAWDETGDLRGIPGAFDEPTNQAYPARNITASSTARQQEEAPMSLFDLSRATARVASRNLTSLSSLRDFASGGGDHQSAASSDTPDDSQNEPRARKRDQLREAATGTLVSGVGWLIGANVNRQSN
;
A
#
# COMPACT_ATOMS: atom_id res chain seq x y z
N MET A 1 -43.68 -0.94 30.15
CA MET A 1 -44.15 -1.04 28.75
C MET A 1 -43.04 -1.47 27.82
N LEU A 2 -41.93 -0.72 27.73
CA LEU A 2 -40.76 -1.12 26.94
C LEU A 2 -40.12 -2.42 27.47
N SER A 3 -39.99 -2.56 28.80
CA SER A 3 -39.50 -3.78 29.45
C SER A 3 -40.39 -5.01 29.20
N SER A 4 -41.70 -4.80 29.07
CA SER A 4 -42.74 -5.80 28.84
C SER A 4 -43.09 -6.02 27.36
N MET A 5 -42.32 -5.43 26.43
CA MET A 5 -42.51 -5.53 24.98
C MET A 5 -43.88 -5.00 24.45
N CYS A 6 -44.56 -4.15 25.22
CA CYS A 6 -45.83 -3.53 24.81
C CYS A 6 -45.60 -2.27 23.98
N TYR A 7 -44.89 -2.40 22.85
CA TYR A 7 -44.43 -1.26 22.04
C TYR A 7 -45.58 -0.51 21.36
N SER A 8 -46.59 -1.23 20.87
CA SER A 8 -47.79 -0.63 20.26
C SER A 8 -48.54 0.28 21.22
N LEU A 9 -48.71 -0.14 22.48
CA LEU A 9 -49.37 0.65 23.50
C LEU A 9 -48.53 1.87 23.91
N ALA A 10 -47.20 1.72 23.99
CA ALA A 10 -46.31 2.85 24.23
C ALA A 10 -46.43 3.88 23.09
N LYS A 11 -46.44 3.43 21.83
CA LYS A 11 -46.65 4.28 20.66
C LYS A 11 -47.98 5.02 20.72
N SER A 12 -49.07 4.30 21.01
CA SER A 12 -50.39 4.94 21.07
C SER A 12 -50.50 6.02 22.15
N ILE A 13 -49.77 5.87 23.27
CA ILE A 13 -49.83 6.81 24.40
C ILE A 13 -48.91 8.01 24.20
N TYR A 14 -47.70 7.80 23.67
CA TYR A 14 -46.66 8.83 23.63
C TYR A 14 -46.50 9.50 22.26
N GLU A 15 -46.93 8.87 21.17
CA GLU A 15 -46.84 9.43 19.81
C GLU A 15 -48.21 9.77 19.22
N ASP A 16 -49.16 8.84 19.27
CA ASP A 16 -50.44 8.98 18.55
C ASP A 16 -51.50 9.77 19.35
N ALA A 17 -51.33 9.89 20.67
CA ALA A 17 -52.25 10.61 21.54
C ALA A 17 -52.18 12.13 21.33
N SER A 18 -53.34 12.78 21.33
CA SER A 18 -53.43 14.25 21.23
C SER A 18 -52.86 14.97 22.46
N VAL A 19 -52.88 14.31 23.62
CA VAL A 19 -52.31 14.82 24.87
C VAL A 19 -51.16 13.91 25.28
N ARG A 20 -49.93 14.44 25.22
CA ARG A 20 -48.73 13.71 25.65
C ARG A 20 -48.56 13.82 27.17
N PRO A 21 -48.52 12.69 27.91
CA PRO A 21 -48.47 12.71 29.37
C PRO A 21 -47.08 13.07 29.92
N LEU A 22 -46.02 12.96 29.11
CA LEU A 22 -44.64 13.28 29.48
C LEU A 22 -43.98 14.12 28.38
N PRO A 23 -42.97 14.94 28.73
CA PRO A 23 -42.15 15.63 27.74
C PRO A 23 -41.38 14.65 26.86
N ASP A 24 -41.22 15.00 25.57
CA ASP A 24 -40.52 14.18 24.58
C ASP A 24 -39.10 13.78 25.02
N THR A 25 -38.37 14.68 25.68
CA THR A 25 -37.01 14.42 26.19
C THR A 25 -36.98 13.31 27.24
N VAL A 26 -37.94 13.31 28.16
CA VAL A 26 -38.04 12.28 29.22
C VAL A 26 -38.37 10.92 28.61
N VAL A 27 -39.24 10.90 27.59
CA VAL A 27 -39.58 9.67 26.88
C VAL A 27 -38.38 9.15 26.08
N GLN A 28 -37.66 10.04 25.37
CA GLN A 28 -36.44 9.68 24.63
C GLN A 28 -35.37 9.08 25.55
N ASP A 29 -35.07 9.74 26.67
CA ASP A 29 -34.09 9.24 27.65
C ASP A 29 -34.50 7.87 28.21
N ALA A 30 -35.78 7.69 28.53
CA ALA A 30 -36.31 6.41 28.98
C ALA A 30 -36.18 5.30 27.93
N VAL A 31 -36.39 5.61 26.64
CA VAL A 31 -36.19 4.66 25.53
C VAL A 31 -34.73 4.28 25.39
N TYR A 32 -33.82 5.26 25.40
CA TYR A 32 -32.38 5.00 25.30
C TYR A 32 -31.87 4.17 26.48
N HIS A 33 -32.27 4.52 27.70
CA HIS A 33 -31.93 3.73 28.89
C HIS A 33 -32.47 2.29 28.79
N ALA A 34 -33.74 2.11 28.45
CA ALA A 34 -34.32 0.77 28.33
C ALA A 34 -33.66 -0.07 27.21
N ALA A 35 -33.26 0.56 26.10
CA ALA A 35 -32.54 -0.11 25.02
C ALA A 35 -31.14 -0.56 25.48
N LEU A 36 -30.40 0.34 26.10
CA LEU A 36 -29.06 0.08 26.63
C LEU A 36 -29.06 -0.98 27.75
N ASP A 37 -30.06 -0.97 28.62
CA ASP A 37 -30.26 -2.01 29.64
C ASP A 37 -30.55 -3.37 29.00
N ALA A 38 -31.33 -3.42 27.93
CA ALA A 38 -31.58 -4.66 27.18
C ALA A 38 -30.31 -5.17 26.47
N PHE A 39 -29.46 -4.26 26.01
CA PHE A 39 -28.16 -4.59 25.41
C PHE A 39 -27.17 -5.13 26.44
N ASP A 40 -27.03 -4.47 27.60
CA ASP A 40 -26.06 -4.85 28.64
C ASP A 40 -26.40 -6.21 29.27
N ASN A 41 -27.68 -6.56 29.35
CA ASN A 41 -28.15 -7.85 29.85
C ASN A 41 -28.21 -8.95 28.79
N ALA A 42 -27.80 -8.68 27.55
CA ALA A 42 -27.83 -9.69 26.49
C ALA A 42 -26.70 -10.71 26.64
N SER A 43 -27.03 -11.99 26.55
CA SER A 43 -26.04 -13.08 26.55
C SER A 43 -25.54 -13.46 25.15
N ASN A 44 -26.19 -12.98 24.09
CA ASN A 44 -25.86 -13.30 22.69
C ASN A 44 -25.71 -12.02 21.86
N PRO A 45 -24.61 -11.87 21.09
CA PRO A 45 -24.37 -10.74 20.19
C PRO A 45 -25.22 -10.70 18.90
N ASN A 46 -26.16 -11.63 18.69
CA ASN A 46 -27.01 -11.63 17.49
C ASN A 46 -28.20 -10.65 17.58
N ARG A 47 -28.29 -9.70 16.62
CA ARG A 47 -29.38 -8.70 16.54
C ARG A 47 -30.78 -9.29 16.35
N THR A 48 -30.90 -10.51 15.85
CA THR A 48 -32.20 -11.14 15.54
C THR A 48 -32.77 -11.97 16.69
N ARG A 49 -32.05 -12.16 17.80
CA ARG A 49 -32.47 -13.03 18.91
C ARG A 49 -32.11 -12.44 20.28
N GLY A 50 -32.85 -12.85 21.31
CA GLY A 50 -32.54 -12.55 22.71
C GLY A 50 -32.56 -11.06 23.06
N GLY A 51 -31.65 -10.65 23.96
CA GLY A 51 -31.57 -9.28 24.50
C GLY A 51 -31.25 -8.22 23.44
N LEU A 52 -30.43 -8.55 22.43
CA LEU A 52 -30.10 -7.62 21.36
C LEU A 52 -31.28 -7.33 20.42
N LYS A 53 -32.10 -8.35 20.13
CA LYS A 53 -33.38 -8.11 19.44
C LYS A 53 -34.26 -7.18 20.26
N LYS A 54 -34.34 -7.38 21.58
CA LYS A 54 -35.13 -6.50 22.45
C LYS A 54 -34.61 -5.05 22.39
N CYS A 55 -33.30 -4.83 22.44
CA CYS A 55 -32.71 -3.51 22.25
C CYS A 55 -33.08 -2.90 20.89
N ASN A 56 -32.99 -3.68 19.82
CA ASN A 56 -33.38 -3.26 18.46
C ASN A 56 -34.87 -2.91 18.35
N ASP A 57 -35.74 -3.67 19.01
CA ASP A 57 -37.17 -3.43 18.97
C ASP A 57 -37.54 -2.18 19.80
N ILE A 58 -36.87 -1.96 20.94
CA ILE A 58 -37.06 -0.77 21.78
C ILE A 58 -36.66 0.51 21.02
N ILE A 59 -35.49 0.52 20.38
CA ILE A 59 -35.01 1.71 19.66
C ILE A 59 -35.88 2.06 18.44
N HIS A 60 -36.67 1.10 17.94
CA HIS A 60 -37.62 1.29 16.84
C HIS A 60 -39.09 1.37 17.28
N ALA A 61 -39.37 1.34 18.59
CA ALA A 61 -40.73 1.35 19.11
C ALA A 61 -41.44 2.71 18.91
N LEU A 62 -40.69 3.80 18.96
CA LEU A 62 -41.17 5.18 18.94
C LEU A 62 -40.44 6.01 17.86
N PRO A 63 -40.74 5.81 16.57
CA PRO A 63 -39.99 6.39 15.46
C PRO A 63 -40.16 7.91 15.28
N LEU A 64 -41.23 8.53 15.81
CA LEU A 64 -41.43 9.98 15.75
C LEU A 64 -40.62 10.69 16.83
N LEU A 65 -40.55 10.09 18.03
CA LEU A 65 -39.78 10.64 19.15
C LEU A 65 -38.30 10.28 19.08
N VAL A 66 -37.97 9.10 18.55
CA VAL A 66 -36.61 8.57 18.43
C VAL A 66 -36.32 8.26 16.95
N PRO A 67 -36.25 9.28 16.09
CA PRO A 67 -35.93 9.06 14.68
C PRO A 67 -34.46 8.65 14.49
N ARG A 68 -34.19 7.95 13.39
CA ARG A 68 -32.85 7.42 13.04
C ARG A 68 -31.80 8.51 12.79
N ASN A 69 -32.22 9.75 12.54
CA ASN A 69 -31.31 10.85 12.30
C ASN A 69 -30.71 11.43 13.59
N LEU A 70 -31.28 11.14 14.77
CA LEU A 70 -30.73 11.56 16.05
C LEU A 70 -29.42 10.84 16.33
N GLU A 71 -28.46 11.60 16.84
CA GLU A 71 -27.11 11.11 17.10
C GLU A 71 -27.12 9.94 18.10
N SER A 72 -27.85 10.05 19.20
CA SER A 72 -28.01 8.95 20.17
C SER A 72 -28.55 7.66 19.53
N THR A 73 -29.52 7.78 18.61
CA THR A 73 -30.10 6.64 17.89
C THR A 73 -29.05 5.98 16.99
N LYS A 74 -28.33 6.77 16.19
CA LYS A 74 -27.25 6.29 15.30
C LYS A 74 -26.17 5.55 16.09
N GLN A 75 -25.81 6.08 17.26
CA GLN A 75 -24.77 5.49 18.08
C GLN A 75 -25.22 4.15 18.70
N ILE A 76 -26.50 4.00 19.09
CA ILE A 76 -27.06 2.72 19.55
C ILE A 76 -27.17 1.72 18.39
N GLU A 77 -27.59 2.18 17.21
CA GLU A 77 -27.62 1.36 15.98
C GLU A 77 -26.23 0.88 15.57
N ALA A 78 -25.22 1.75 15.64
CA ALA A 78 -23.82 1.41 15.40
C ALA A 78 -23.34 0.36 16.40
N LEU A 79 -23.65 0.53 17.69
CA LEU A 79 -23.33 -0.45 18.73
C LEU A 79 -23.96 -1.82 18.46
N LEU A 80 -25.25 -1.85 18.09
CA LEU A 80 -25.95 -3.08 17.71
C LEU A 80 -25.31 -3.74 16.49
N SER A 81 -24.87 -2.94 15.52
CA SER A 81 -24.27 -3.42 14.27
C SER A 81 -22.87 -4.00 14.51
N ALA A 82 -22.04 -3.32 15.34
CA ALA A 82 -20.74 -3.84 15.77
C ALA A 82 -20.89 -5.17 16.54
N ALA A 83 -21.80 -5.25 17.51
CA ALA A 83 -22.05 -6.47 18.25
C ALA A 83 -22.51 -7.60 17.32
N HIS A 84 -23.44 -7.31 16.41
CA HIS A 84 -23.93 -8.31 15.46
C HIS A 84 -22.85 -8.80 14.51
N ALA A 85 -22.03 -7.93 13.96
CA ALA A 85 -20.93 -8.33 13.08
C ALA A 85 -19.92 -9.22 13.82
N LEU A 86 -19.58 -8.90 15.07
CA LEU A 86 -18.74 -9.74 15.93
C LEU A 86 -19.34 -11.12 16.23
N SER A 87 -20.67 -11.28 16.17
CA SER A 87 -21.33 -12.59 16.38
C SER A 87 -20.98 -13.63 15.32
N SER A 88 -20.48 -13.21 14.16
CA SER A 88 -20.02 -14.11 13.08
C SER A 88 -18.63 -14.70 13.33
N TYR A 89 -17.93 -14.23 14.37
CA TYR A 89 -16.57 -14.63 14.70
C TYR A 89 -16.53 -15.39 16.03
N ARG A 90 -15.56 -16.30 16.15
CA ARG A 90 -15.24 -16.89 17.46
C ARG A 90 -14.54 -15.83 18.30
N LEU A 91 -15.12 -15.50 19.45
CA LEU A 91 -14.54 -14.54 20.38
C LEU A 91 -14.72 -15.00 21.82
N VAL A 92 -13.61 -15.36 22.44
CA VAL A 92 -13.51 -15.82 23.84
C VAL A 92 -12.49 -14.94 24.54
N LEU A 93 -12.95 -13.98 25.34
CA LEU A 93 -12.08 -13.02 26.04
C LEU A 93 -11.58 -13.57 27.39
N LYS A 94 -12.42 -14.34 28.09
CA LYS A 94 -12.11 -15.04 29.34
C LYS A 94 -12.26 -16.54 29.13
N GLN A 95 -11.52 -17.36 29.89
CA GLN A 95 -11.54 -18.82 29.72
C GLN A 95 -12.97 -19.37 29.72
N GLY A 96 -13.40 -19.90 28.57
CA GLY A 96 -14.64 -20.66 28.42
C GLY A 96 -15.93 -19.86 28.24
N GLU A 97 -15.93 -18.54 28.46
CA GLU A 97 -17.14 -17.73 28.32
C GLU A 97 -17.23 -17.09 26.92
N PRO A 98 -18.37 -17.25 26.21
CA PRO A 98 -18.59 -16.60 24.94
C PRO A 98 -18.70 -15.09 25.13
N PHE A 99 -18.35 -14.34 24.08
CA PHE A 99 -18.43 -12.89 24.09
C PHE A 99 -19.85 -12.36 24.42
N SER A 100 -19.92 -11.52 25.45
CA SER A 100 -21.13 -10.79 25.83
C SER A 100 -21.09 -9.34 25.32
N PRO A 101 -22.15 -8.83 24.67
CA PRO A 101 -22.23 -7.48 24.12
C PRO A 101 -21.85 -6.34 25.08
N VAL A 102 -22.17 -6.47 26.37
CA VAL A 102 -21.82 -5.49 27.41
C VAL A 102 -20.33 -5.15 27.43
N VAL A 103 -19.46 -6.09 27.03
CA VAL A 103 -18.02 -5.87 26.98
C VAL A 103 -17.67 -4.73 26.04
N LEU A 104 -18.34 -4.59 24.89
CA LEU A 104 -18.09 -3.47 23.95
C LEU A 104 -18.30 -2.10 24.61
N ARG A 105 -19.28 -2.00 25.51
CA ARG A 105 -19.61 -0.75 26.20
C ARG A 105 -18.73 -0.48 27.42
N VAL A 106 -18.17 -1.51 28.02
CA VAL A 106 -17.35 -1.38 29.24
C VAL A 106 -15.86 -1.26 28.90
N HIS A 107 -15.44 -1.78 27.75
CA HIS A 107 -14.04 -1.76 27.33
C HIS A 107 -13.55 -0.32 27.08
N SER A 108 -12.37 0.02 27.60
CA SER A 108 -11.76 1.34 27.42
C SER A 108 -11.29 1.58 26.00
N ASP A 109 -10.90 0.51 25.31
CA ASP A 109 -10.42 0.52 23.93
C ASP A 109 -11.12 -0.58 23.12
N PRO A 110 -12.35 -0.36 22.64
CA PRO A 110 -13.12 -1.43 22.03
C PRO A 110 -12.39 -2.04 20.83
N VAL A 111 -11.62 -1.25 20.06
CA VAL A 111 -10.94 -1.71 18.84
C VAL A 111 -9.93 -2.84 19.11
N SER A 112 -9.31 -2.88 20.28
CA SER A 112 -8.42 -4.00 20.69
C SER A 112 -9.10 -5.37 20.74
N ILE A 113 -10.43 -5.42 20.80
CA ILE A 113 -11.18 -6.69 20.71
C ILE A 113 -10.94 -7.35 19.35
N LEU A 114 -10.72 -6.56 18.29
CA LEU A 114 -10.46 -7.07 16.94
C LEU A 114 -9.13 -7.84 16.85
N ASP A 115 -8.13 -7.48 17.66
CA ASP A 115 -6.90 -8.30 17.78
C ASP A 115 -7.22 -9.72 18.24
N LYS A 116 -8.11 -9.85 19.23
CA LYS A 116 -8.54 -11.17 19.74
C LYS A 116 -9.40 -11.92 18.74
N VAL A 117 -10.21 -11.22 17.95
CA VAL A 117 -10.94 -11.83 16.83
C VAL A 117 -9.96 -12.38 15.79
N LEU A 118 -8.97 -11.61 15.37
CA LEU A 118 -7.99 -12.04 14.38
C LEU A 118 -7.13 -13.21 14.89
N GLU A 119 -6.73 -13.20 16.16
CA GLU A 119 -5.98 -14.31 16.78
C GLU A 119 -6.77 -15.63 16.84
N GLN A 120 -8.09 -15.58 17.01
CA GLN A 120 -8.94 -16.76 17.21
C GLN A 120 -9.57 -17.31 15.93
N ASN A 121 -9.53 -16.55 14.83
CA ASN A 121 -10.18 -16.90 13.57
C ASN A 121 -9.18 -16.85 12.42
N LYS A 122 -8.67 -18.02 12.04
CA LYS A 122 -7.71 -18.16 10.94
C LYS A 122 -8.27 -17.60 9.63
N GLY A 123 -7.45 -16.87 8.88
CA GLY A 123 -7.84 -16.27 7.60
C GLY A 123 -8.80 -15.08 7.71
N ALA A 124 -9.22 -14.68 8.92
CA ALA A 124 -10.14 -13.56 9.09
C ALA A 124 -9.57 -12.23 8.57
N TYR A 125 -8.25 -12.07 8.60
CA TYR A 125 -7.54 -10.89 8.10
C TYR A 125 -7.86 -10.55 6.62
N THR A 126 -8.31 -11.52 5.82
CA THR A 126 -8.73 -11.32 4.42
C THR A 126 -10.00 -10.46 4.28
N ARG A 127 -10.84 -10.40 5.33
CA ARG A 127 -12.11 -9.66 5.38
C ARG A 127 -11.94 -8.23 5.88
N LEU A 128 -10.88 -7.54 5.42
CA LEU A 128 -10.51 -6.20 5.88
C LEU A 128 -11.69 -5.22 5.90
N GLN A 129 -12.52 -5.20 4.85
CA GLN A 129 -13.65 -4.28 4.76
C GLN A 129 -14.67 -4.48 5.89
N GLU A 130 -14.97 -5.73 6.27
CA GLU A 130 -15.85 -6.02 7.41
C GLU A 130 -15.25 -5.49 8.71
N PHE A 131 -13.94 -5.68 8.93
CA PHE A 131 -13.26 -5.16 10.12
C PHE A 131 -13.26 -3.63 10.18
N LEU A 132 -13.08 -2.95 9.05
CA LEU A 132 -13.17 -1.49 8.96
C LEU A 132 -14.57 -0.98 9.31
N GLU A 133 -15.61 -1.64 8.83
CA GLU A 133 -17.01 -1.32 9.15
C GLU A 133 -17.31 -1.58 10.63
N ILE A 134 -16.81 -2.68 11.19
CA ILE A 134 -16.92 -2.99 12.62
C ILE A 134 -16.23 -1.90 13.45
N GLY A 135 -14.99 -1.53 13.11
CA GLY A 135 -14.24 -0.49 13.80
C GLY A 135 -14.91 0.88 13.75
N THR A 136 -15.42 1.27 12.57
CA THR A 136 -16.20 2.51 12.39
C THR A 136 -17.41 2.52 13.33
N ASN A 137 -18.19 1.44 13.34
CA ASN A 137 -19.35 1.31 14.22
C ASN A 137 -18.98 1.36 15.71
N MET A 138 -17.84 0.78 16.10
CA MET A 138 -17.35 0.79 17.49
C MET A 138 -16.97 2.20 17.95
N ILE A 139 -16.37 3.01 17.08
CA ILE A 139 -16.01 4.40 17.38
C ILE A 139 -17.23 5.29 17.40
N THR A 140 -18.13 5.17 16.42
CA THR A 140 -19.41 5.88 16.44
C THR A 140 -20.18 5.58 17.72
N ALA A 141 -20.22 4.31 18.15
CA ALA A 141 -20.83 3.92 19.43
C ALA A 141 -20.06 4.41 20.66
N SER A 142 -18.75 4.64 20.58
CA SER A 142 -17.92 4.96 21.73
C SER A 142 -18.23 6.31 22.37
N PHE A 143 -18.80 7.25 21.62
CA PHE A 143 -19.25 8.53 22.14
C PHE A 143 -20.45 8.40 23.11
N LEU A 144 -21.26 7.33 23.00
CA LEU A 144 -22.25 6.98 24.04
C LEU A 144 -21.61 6.47 25.32
N ILE A 145 -20.47 5.77 25.20
CA ILE A 145 -19.76 5.16 26.33
C ILE A 145 -19.13 6.26 27.19
N GLN A 146 -18.65 7.35 26.58
CA GLN A 146 -18.02 8.47 27.27
C GLN A 146 -19.00 9.42 27.96
N LYS A 147 -20.30 9.36 27.65
CA LYS A 147 -21.35 10.18 28.27
C LYS A 147 -21.80 9.67 29.65
N ARG A 148 -21.05 8.77 30.29
CA ARG A 148 -21.29 8.36 31.68
C ARG A 148 -21.09 9.57 32.62
N PRO A 149 -21.98 9.77 33.61
CA PRO A 149 -21.87 10.89 34.55
C PRO A 149 -20.55 10.76 35.34
N GLY A 150 -19.66 11.76 35.19
CA GLY A 150 -18.39 11.84 35.92
C GLY A 150 -17.12 11.84 35.06
N LYS A 151 -17.22 11.58 33.73
CA LYS A 151 -16.10 11.81 32.80
C LYS A 151 -16.33 13.14 32.09
N ILE A 152 -15.36 14.05 32.16
CA ILE A 152 -15.40 15.32 31.42
C ILE A 152 -15.61 14.96 29.94
N PRO A 153 -16.67 15.45 29.28
CA PRO A 153 -16.82 15.26 27.85
C PRO A 153 -15.59 15.89 27.20
N ASN A 154 -14.73 15.08 26.58
CA ASN A 154 -13.69 15.64 25.75
C ASN A 154 -14.41 16.45 24.66
N PRO A 155 -14.07 17.73 24.47
CA PRO A 155 -14.79 18.60 23.56
C PRO A 155 -14.69 17.97 22.17
N VAL A 156 -15.82 17.48 21.66
CA VAL A 156 -16.05 16.93 20.32
C VAL A 156 -14.74 16.44 19.71
N GLY A 157 -14.28 15.26 20.16
CA GLY A 157 -13.13 14.60 19.55
C GLY A 157 -13.34 14.57 18.04
N ASP A 158 -12.32 14.95 17.29
CA ASP A 158 -12.35 14.96 15.85
C ASP A 158 -12.67 13.54 15.35
N LEU A 159 -13.94 13.26 15.12
CA LEU A 159 -14.45 11.94 14.74
C LEU A 159 -13.74 11.46 13.49
N GLU A 160 -13.47 12.36 12.54
CA GLU A 160 -12.74 12.04 11.32
C GLU A 160 -11.29 11.65 11.63
N GLY A 161 -10.64 12.36 12.56
CA GLY A 161 -9.32 11.99 13.08
C GLY A 161 -9.29 10.65 13.80
N GLU A 162 -10.28 10.35 14.64
CA GLU A 162 -10.37 9.06 15.34
C GLU A 162 -10.64 7.91 14.38
N LEU A 163 -11.56 8.11 13.42
CA LEU A 163 -11.84 7.13 12.36
C LEU A 163 -10.59 6.86 11.51
N PHE A 164 -9.82 7.88 11.16
CA PHE A 164 -8.56 7.72 10.45
C PHE A 164 -7.55 6.88 11.23
N VAL A 165 -7.34 7.18 12.53
CA VAL A 165 -6.42 6.41 13.38
C VAL A 165 -6.87 4.95 13.51
N VAL A 166 -8.17 4.72 13.60
CA VAL A 166 -8.77 3.40 13.77
C VAL A 166 -8.69 2.58 12.49
N GLU A 167 -8.90 3.21 11.34
CA GLU A 167 -8.67 2.59 10.03
C GLU A 167 -7.21 2.11 9.92
N LYS A 168 -6.23 2.99 10.17
CA LYS A 168 -4.80 2.61 10.12
C LYS A 168 -4.45 1.52 11.11
N ARG A 169 -5.01 1.59 12.32
CA ARG A 169 -4.82 0.55 13.34
C ARG A 169 -5.36 -0.79 12.88
N ILE A 170 -6.58 -0.86 12.35
CA ILE A 170 -7.20 -2.12 11.88
C ILE A 170 -6.43 -2.71 10.69
N VAL A 171 -6.01 -1.87 9.74
CA VAL A 171 -5.14 -2.32 8.64
C VAL A 171 -3.85 -2.93 9.19
N ALA A 172 -3.20 -2.28 10.18
CA ALA A 172 -2.01 -2.82 10.83
C ALA A 172 -2.27 -4.15 11.56
N MET A 173 -3.42 -4.30 12.24
CA MET A 173 -3.83 -5.56 12.87
C MET A 173 -3.98 -6.69 11.84
N CYS A 174 -4.64 -6.41 10.71
CA CYS A 174 -4.81 -7.38 9.62
C CYS A 174 -3.46 -7.77 8.99
N ILE A 175 -2.54 -6.82 8.79
CA ILE A 175 -1.18 -7.10 8.31
C ILE A 175 -0.46 -8.02 9.30
N SER A 176 -0.48 -7.69 10.59
CA SER A 176 0.15 -8.52 11.63
C SER A 176 -0.44 -9.94 11.67
N ALA A 177 -1.75 -10.07 11.54
CA ALA A 177 -2.44 -11.37 11.50
C ALA A 177 -2.06 -12.18 10.25
N ALA A 178 -2.00 -11.56 9.07
CA ALA A 178 -1.58 -12.20 7.83
C ALA A 178 -0.13 -12.72 7.94
N LEU A 179 0.79 -11.91 8.46
CA LEU A 179 2.17 -12.32 8.68
C LEU A 179 2.31 -13.46 9.69
N LYS A 180 1.47 -13.51 10.73
CA LYS A 180 1.44 -14.63 11.71
C LYS A 180 0.95 -15.94 11.10
N GLU A 181 0.13 -15.88 10.05
CA GLU A 181 -0.36 -17.05 9.30
C GLU A 181 0.52 -17.37 8.07
N ASP A 182 1.72 -16.78 8.01
CA ASP A 182 2.69 -16.92 6.93
C ASP A 182 2.15 -16.52 5.53
N ASP A 183 1.16 -15.62 5.48
CA ASP A 183 0.56 -15.05 4.26
C ASP A 183 1.11 -13.64 3.98
N PHE A 184 2.32 -13.62 3.44
CA PHE A 184 3.01 -12.38 3.08
C PHE A 184 2.35 -11.64 1.93
N GLU A 185 1.78 -12.32 0.94
CA GLU A 185 1.21 -11.66 -0.24
C GLU A 185 0.00 -10.79 0.14
N THR A 186 -0.87 -11.29 1.04
CA THR A 186 -1.98 -10.47 1.56
C THR A 186 -1.46 -9.28 2.36
N ALA A 187 -0.48 -9.49 3.24
CA ALA A 187 0.15 -8.41 4.01
C ALA A 187 0.74 -7.32 3.10
N TYR A 188 1.53 -7.72 2.10
CA TYR A 188 2.11 -6.83 1.10
C TYR A 188 1.02 -6.05 0.34
N SER A 189 -0.04 -6.73 -0.09
CA SER A 189 -1.15 -6.08 -0.80
C SER A 189 -1.81 -4.97 0.03
N TYR A 190 -1.96 -5.17 1.35
CA TYR A 190 -2.51 -4.15 2.25
C TYR A 190 -1.54 -3.00 2.49
N VAL A 191 -0.23 -3.26 2.60
CA VAL A 191 0.77 -2.19 2.71
C VAL A 191 0.73 -1.29 1.47
N VAL A 192 0.76 -1.87 0.27
CA VAL A 192 0.79 -1.09 -0.98
C VAL A 192 -0.53 -0.35 -1.21
N SER A 193 -1.67 -1.02 -1.04
CA SER A 193 -2.98 -0.44 -1.39
C SER A 193 -3.58 0.49 -0.32
N ARG A 194 -3.30 0.28 0.97
CA ARG A 194 -3.95 1.02 2.08
C ARG A 194 -3.03 1.96 2.83
N LEU A 195 -1.72 1.70 2.81
CA LEU A 195 -0.74 2.59 3.47
C LEU A 195 -0.07 3.55 2.48
N GLY A 196 -0.05 3.22 1.19
CA GLY A 196 0.61 4.02 0.15
C GLY A 196 -0.06 5.31 -0.29
N ASP A 197 -1.35 5.49 -0.01
CA ASP A 197 -2.14 6.61 -0.51
C ASP A 197 -2.23 7.81 0.46
N SER A 198 -1.41 7.81 1.53
CA SER A 198 -1.43 8.89 2.53
C SER A 198 -0.65 10.11 2.04
N VAL A 199 -1.20 10.82 1.04
CA VAL A 199 -0.65 12.06 0.45
C VAL A 199 -0.59 13.22 1.44
N LYS A 200 -1.21 13.08 2.62
CA LYS A 200 -1.14 14.06 3.71
C LYS A 200 -0.32 13.51 4.87
N PRO A 201 0.88 14.04 5.17
CA PRO A 201 1.57 13.79 6.43
C PRO A 201 0.83 14.58 7.52
N SER A 202 -0.34 14.11 7.93
CA SER A 202 -1.11 14.76 8.97
C SER A 202 -1.64 13.76 9.99
N ARG A 203 -1.17 13.96 11.22
CA ARG A 203 -1.54 13.32 12.50
C ARG A 203 -0.91 11.96 12.73
N ASN A 204 0.05 11.94 13.67
CA ASN A 204 0.56 10.80 14.45
C ASN A 204 0.08 9.41 13.99
N ASP A 205 0.50 8.98 12.81
CA ASP A 205 0.23 7.64 12.32
C ASP A 205 1.24 6.68 12.95
N ALA A 206 0.90 6.15 14.13
CA ALA A 206 1.76 5.23 14.87
C ALA A 206 1.74 3.79 14.32
N TRP A 207 0.76 3.46 13.47
CA TRP A 207 0.44 2.08 13.10
C TRP A 207 0.93 1.72 11.70
N SER A 208 0.84 2.64 10.73
CA SER A 208 1.19 2.34 9.34
C SER A 208 2.67 2.06 9.16
N TRP A 209 3.56 2.88 9.74
CA TRP A 209 5.01 2.67 9.59
C TRP A 209 5.46 1.36 10.25
N SER A 210 4.89 1.02 11.41
CA SER A 210 5.26 -0.18 12.15
C SER A 210 4.76 -1.44 11.45
N ALA A 211 3.55 -1.42 10.88
CA ALA A 211 3.03 -2.50 10.05
C ALA A 211 3.85 -2.70 8.76
N ALA A 212 4.21 -1.61 8.08
CA ALA A 212 5.05 -1.66 6.88
C ALA A 212 6.47 -2.19 7.21
N LEU A 213 7.04 -1.78 8.34
CA LEU A 213 8.32 -2.30 8.83
C LEU A 213 8.24 -3.80 9.14
N GLN A 214 7.19 -4.25 9.84
CA GLN A 214 6.96 -5.66 10.14
C GLN A 214 6.87 -6.50 8.85
N ALA A 215 6.14 -6.02 7.84
CA ALA A 215 6.08 -6.69 6.54
C ALA A 215 7.46 -6.71 5.86
N GLY A 216 8.20 -5.60 5.86
CA GLY A 216 9.55 -5.54 5.28
C GLY A 216 10.59 -6.45 5.96
N GLN A 217 10.44 -6.67 7.26
CA GLN A 217 11.29 -7.57 8.05
C GLN A 217 10.88 -9.05 7.94
N TYR A 218 9.76 -9.36 7.31
CA TYR A 218 9.27 -10.72 7.19
C TYR A 218 10.18 -11.58 6.30
N ILE A 219 10.64 -12.69 6.85
CA ILE A 219 11.45 -13.68 6.14
C ILE A 219 10.57 -14.88 5.82
N ARG A 220 10.50 -15.26 4.53
CA ARG A 220 9.78 -16.46 4.13
C ARG A 220 10.40 -17.68 4.80
N THR A 221 9.54 -18.56 5.27
CA THR A 221 9.91 -19.89 5.75
C THR A 221 9.33 -20.93 4.81
N SER A 222 9.68 -22.20 5.01
CA SER A 222 9.11 -23.31 4.25
C SER A 222 7.58 -23.45 4.41
N ARG A 223 6.99 -22.77 5.40
CA ARG A 223 5.54 -22.75 5.66
C ARG A 223 4.82 -21.60 4.97
N SER A 224 5.57 -20.62 4.44
CA SER A 224 5.00 -19.45 3.79
C SER A 224 4.21 -19.83 2.55
N GLN A 225 3.06 -19.19 2.39
CA GLN A 225 2.24 -19.39 1.20
C GLN A 225 3.01 -18.91 -0.02
N GLN A 226 3.08 -19.76 -1.03
CA GLN A 226 3.74 -19.41 -2.28
C GLN A 226 2.84 -18.49 -3.09
N PRO A 227 3.43 -17.55 -3.87
CA PRO A 227 2.64 -16.67 -4.71
C PRO A 227 1.83 -17.49 -5.74
N THR A 228 0.51 -17.32 -5.75
CA THR A 228 -0.39 -18.05 -6.67
C THR A 228 -0.29 -17.56 -8.12
N HIS A 229 0.24 -16.35 -8.33
CA HIS A 229 0.42 -15.74 -9.64
C HIS A 229 1.86 -15.29 -9.80
N LEU A 230 2.60 -15.91 -10.74
CA LEU A 230 3.81 -15.32 -11.31
C LEU A 230 3.36 -14.20 -12.24
N GLY A 231 3.45 -12.94 -11.78
CA GLY A 231 3.28 -11.78 -12.67
C GLY A 231 4.48 -11.64 -13.63
N THR A 232 4.63 -10.48 -14.27
CA THR A 232 5.81 -10.12 -15.07
C THR A 232 7.08 -9.84 -14.23
N ALA A 233 7.05 -10.15 -12.94
CA ALA A 233 8.19 -10.02 -12.03
C ALA A 233 9.19 -11.16 -12.27
N SER A 234 10.38 -11.06 -11.65
CA SER A 234 11.41 -12.12 -11.75
C SER A 234 10.81 -13.51 -11.55
N GLY A 235 11.20 -14.46 -12.41
CA GLY A 235 10.78 -15.86 -12.29
C GLY A 235 11.27 -16.51 -10.98
N ASN A 236 12.23 -15.87 -10.32
CA ASN A 236 12.77 -16.30 -9.05
C ASN A 236 11.97 -15.73 -7.87
N LEU A 237 11.32 -16.64 -7.13
CA LEU A 237 10.44 -16.30 -6.01
C LEU A 237 11.17 -15.59 -4.86
N GLU A 238 12.47 -15.85 -4.67
CA GLU A 238 13.28 -15.20 -3.62
C GLU A 238 13.57 -13.75 -3.99
N ILE A 239 13.96 -13.51 -5.25
CA ILE A 239 14.23 -12.16 -5.76
C ILE A 239 12.95 -11.31 -5.67
N ARG A 240 11.82 -11.85 -6.15
CA ARG A 240 10.51 -11.19 -6.01
C ARG A 240 10.17 -10.86 -4.56
N HIS A 241 10.40 -11.79 -3.63
CA HIS A 241 10.11 -11.55 -2.22
C HIS A 241 10.98 -10.42 -1.65
N LEU A 242 12.26 -10.38 -2.00
CA LEU A 242 13.18 -9.33 -1.59
C LEU A 242 12.80 -7.96 -2.16
N GLU A 243 12.35 -7.90 -3.41
CA GLU A 243 11.78 -6.68 -4.03
C GLU A 243 10.55 -6.20 -3.25
N GLN A 244 9.58 -7.08 -2.99
CA GLN A 244 8.36 -6.75 -2.23
C GLN A 244 8.69 -6.27 -0.81
N ARG A 245 9.68 -6.88 -0.14
CA ARG A 245 10.17 -6.43 1.17
C ARG A 245 10.79 -5.04 1.10
N LEU A 246 11.62 -4.75 0.09
CA LEU A 246 12.20 -3.43 -0.12
C LEU A 246 11.11 -2.36 -0.33
N GLU A 247 10.06 -2.68 -1.07
CA GLU A 247 8.93 -1.77 -1.24
C GLU A 247 8.19 -1.49 0.08
N CYS A 248 7.96 -2.51 0.90
CA CYS A 248 7.39 -2.34 2.25
C CYS A 248 8.29 -1.46 3.14
N LEU A 249 9.61 -1.66 3.10
CA LEU A 249 10.57 -0.84 3.86
C LEU A 249 10.63 0.60 3.34
N ALA A 250 10.55 0.79 2.02
CA ALA A 250 10.44 2.12 1.41
C ALA A 250 9.15 2.83 1.85
N MET A 251 8.03 2.09 1.98
CA MET A 251 6.80 2.63 2.54
C MET A 251 6.96 3.06 4.00
N ALA A 252 7.59 2.20 4.81
CA ALA A 252 7.89 2.51 6.21
C ALA A 252 8.72 3.80 6.33
N LEU A 253 9.75 3.99 5.49
CA LEU A 253 10.58 5.20 5.47
C LEU A 253 9.81 6.48 5.17
N ARG A 254 8.76 6.42 4.33
CA ARG A 254 7.95 7.60 3.99
C ARG A 254 7.06 8.07 5.14
N VAL A 255 6.60 7.14 5.98
CA VAL A 255 5.58 7.40 7.01
C VAL A 255 6.18 7.47 8.42
N ALA A 256 7.35 6.86 8.63
CA ALA A 256 7.95 6.75 9.96
C ALA A 256 8.35 8.10 10.57
N PRO A 257 8.25 8.22 11.91
CA PRO A 257 8.80 9.36 12.62
C PRO A 257 10.35 9.35 12.55
N PRO A 258 11.01 10.52 12.68
CA PRO A 258 12.46 10.63 12.62
C PRO A 258 13.23 9.72 13.57
N SER A 259 12.63 9.37 14.73
CA SER A 259 13.23 8.50 15.74
C SER A 259 13.45 7.06 15.27
N GLU A 260 12.64 6.56 14.35
CA GLU A 260 12.66 5.15 13.92
C GLU A 260 13.41 4.95 12.59
N LEU A 261 13.81 6.03 11.92
CA LEU A 261 14.43 5.97 10.60
C LEU A 261 15.71 5.15 10.58
N GLN A 262 16.52 5.18 11.65
CA GLN A 262 17.76 4.40 11.71
C GLN A 262 17.49 2.90 11.64
N THR A 263 16.57 2.40 12.47
CA THR A 263 16.15 1.00 12.50
C THR A 263 15.61 0.53 11.14
N ILE A 264 14.82 1.37 10.48
CA ILE A 264 14.23 1.06 9.17
C ILE A 264 15.33 1.05 8.08
N LEU A 265 16.24 2.03 8.09
CA LEU A 265 17.36 2.11 7.13
C LEU A 265 18.33 0.93 7.25
N GLU A 266 18.59 0.45 8.46
CA GLU A 266 19.39 -0.76 8.67
C GLU A 266 18.73 -1.99 8.04
N SER A 267 17.41 -2.15 8.27
CA SER A 267 16.62 -3.23 7.66
C SER A 267 16.59 -3.11 6.14
N PHE A 268 16.46 -1.88 5.61
CA PHE A 268 16.46 -1.58 4.18
C PHE A 268 17.78 -1.97 3.52
N ARG A 269 18.91 -1.47 4.03
CA ARG A 269 20.26 -1.79 3.50
C ARG A 269 20.57 -3.27 3.55
N LYS A 270 20.15 -3.96 4.61
CA LYS A 270 20.31 -5.42 4.72
C LYS A 270 19.52 -6.14 3.63
N CYS A 271 18.28 -5.71 3.37
CA CYS A 271 17.44 -6.30 2.32
C CYS A 271 17.99 -6.01 0.92
N GLU A 272 18.53 -4.80 0.69
CA GLU A 272 19.17 -4.41 -0.57
C GLU A 272 20.40 -5.27 -0.87
N ALA A 273 21.30 -5.44 0.11
CA ALA A 273 22.45 -6.32 -0.05
C ALA A 273 22.07 -7.79 -0.29
N GLN A 274 20.96 -8.26 0.34
CA GLN A 274 20.42 -9.60 0.08
C GLN A 274 19.90 -9.73 -1.35
N LEU A 275 19.22 -8.70 -1.88
CA LEU A 275 18.72 -8.68 -3.25
C LEU A 275 19.87 -8.69 -4.27
N ASP A 276 20.89 -7.85 -4.07
CA ASP A 276 22.07 -7.80 -4.93
C ASP A 276 22.81 -9.14 -4.97
N ALA A 277 22.96 -9.79 -3.81
CA ALA A 277 23.55 -11.13 -3.72
C ALA A 277 22.70 -12.17 -4.47
N ALA A 278 21.38 -12.15 -4.31
CA ALA A 278 20.48 -13.08 -4.99
C ALA A 278 20.51 -12.93 -6.52
N ILE A 279 20.54 -11.68 -7.02
CA ILE A 279 20.67 -11.38 -8.45
C ILE A 279 22.03 -11.83 -8.99
N SER A 280 23.11 -11.56 -8.25
CA SER A 280 24.46 -11.98 -8.64
C SER A 280 24.58 -13.51 -8.67
N ASP A 281 23.98 -14.21 -7.70
CA ASP A 281 23.98 -15.67 -7.64
C ASP A 281 23.14 -16.28 -8.78
N GLU A 282 22.03 -15.64 -9.17
CA GLU A 282 21.25 -16.04 -10.34
C GLU A 282 22.03 -15.86 -11.64
N ALA A 283 22.64 -14.69 -11.86
CA ALA A 283 23.47 -14.44 -13.04
C ALA A 283 24.68 -15.39 -13.11
N ALA A 284 25.30 -15.73 -11.97
CA ALA A 284 26.39 -16.70 -11.92
C ALA A 284 25.92 -18.12 -12.26
N LYS A 285 24.71 -18.51 -11.82
CA LYS A 285 24.11 -19.79 -12.22
C LYS A 285 23.83 -19.80 -13.72
N GLU A 286 23.20 -18.76 -14.26
CA GLU A 286 22.95 -18.66 -15.71
C GLU A 286 24.24 -18.78 -16.52
N ALA A 287 25.30 -18.06 -16.14
CA ALA A 287 26.60 -18.16 -16.80
C ALA A 287 27.22 -19.57 -16.73
N ALA A 288 27.07 -20.28 -15.62
CA ALA A 288 27.53 -21.66 -15.48
C ALA A 288 26.71 -22.65 -16.32
N TRP A 289 25.39 -22.40 -16.44
CA TRP A 289 24.51 -23.17 -17.33
C TRP A 289 24.87 -22.94 -18.80
N ASP A 290 25.19 -21.71 -19.20
CA ASP A 290 25.66 -21.38 -20.55
C ASP A 290 26.99 -22.06 -20.87
N GLU A 291 27.97 -22.00 -19.96
CA GLU A 291 29.26 -22.68 -20.13
C GLU A 291 29.12 -24.21 -20.26
N THR A 292 28.18 -24.79 -19.50
CA THR A 292 27.88 -26.23 -19.60
C THR A 292 27.11 -26.57 -20.89
N GLY A 293 26.25 -25.66 -21.37
CA GLY A 293 25.50 -25.81 -22.62
C GLY A 293 26.39 -25.71 -23.88
N ASP A 294 27.44 -24.88 -23.83
CA ASP A 294 28.45 -24.78 -24.88
C ASP A 294 29.35 -26.04 -24.95
N LEU A 295 29.52 -26.76 -23.83
CA LEU A 295 30.31 -27.98 -23.74
C LEU A 295 29.47 -29.24 -24.01
N ARG A 296 29.20 -29.47 -25.31
CA ARG A 296 28.74 -30.73 -25.93
C ARG A 296 27.29 -31.16 -25.67
N GLY A 297 26.52 -31.14 -26.77
CA GLY A 297 25.65 -32.27 -27.11
C GLY A 297 24.18 -32.11 -26.75
N ILE A 298 23.54 -31.03 -27.19
CA ILE A 298 22.07 -30.99 -27.25
C ILE A 298 21.63 -31.92 -28.40
N PRO A 299 20.93 -33.04 -28.15
CA PRO A 299 20.46 -33.92 -29.21
C PRO A 299 19.40 -33.18 -30.03
N GLY A 300 19.72 -32.85 -31.29
CA GLY A 300 18.85 -32.09 -32.18
C GLY A 300 19.45 -30.77 -32.70
N ALA A 301 20.70 -30.42 -32.35
CA ALA A 301 21.43 -29.40 -33.09
C ALA A 301 21.55 -29.84 -34.56
N PHE A 302 20.98 -29.05 -35.46
CA PHE A 302 21.02 -29.29 -36.91
C PHE A 302 22.50 -29.35 -37.32
N ASP A 303 22.98 -30.50 -37.78
CA ASP A 303 24.32 -30.64 -38.35
C ASP A 303 24.42 -29.72 -39.59
N GLU A 304 25.00 -28.54 -39.44
CA GLU A 304 25.39 -27.74 -40.59
C GLU A 304 26.57 -28.42 -41.29
N PRO A 305 26.47 -28.71 -42.61
CA PRO A 305 27.51 -29.44 -43.29
C PRO A 305 28.77 -28.59 -43.41
N THR A 306 29.84 -29.13 -42.83
CA THR A 306 31.24 -28.70 -42.95
C THR A 306 31.57 -28.34 -44.40
N ASN A 307 31.75 -27.06 -44.71
CA ASN A 307 32.58 -26.64 -45.83
C ASN A 307 33.08 -25.20 -45.71
N GLN A 308 34.38 -25.07 -45.90
CA GLN A 308 35.19 -23.86 -46.11
C GLN A 308 35.68 -23.12 -44.86
N ALA A 309 36.99 -23.29 -44.64
CA ALA A 309 37.80 -22.52 -43.71
C ALA A 309 37.74 -21.02 -44.04
N TYR A 310 37.02 -20.27 -43.21
CA TYR A 310 37.18 -18.83 -43.05
C TYR A 310 37.80 -18.58 -41.66
N PRO A 311 38.68 -17.56 -41.50
CA PRO A 311 39.29 -17.28 -40.21
C PRO A 311 38.21 -16.92 -39.19
N ALA A 312 38.40 -17.38 -37.95
CA ALA A 312 37.44 -17.26 -36.85
C ALA A 312 36.88 -15.83 -36.72
N ARG A 313 35.61 -15.65 -37.08
CA ARG A 313 34.83 -14.50 -36.64
C ARG A 313 34.39 -14.75 -35.20
N ASN A 314 34.72 -13.82 -34.29
CA ASN A 314 34.21 -13.76 -32.93
C ASN A 314 32.67 -13.90 -32.92
N ILE A 315 32.17 -15.06 -32.53
CA ILE A 315 30.73 -15.36 -32.44
C ILE A 315 30.08 -14.70 -31.21
N THR A 316 30.90 -14.24 -30.25
CA THR A 316 30.49 -13.47 -29.06
C THR A 316 29.90 -12.10 -29.38
N ALA A 317 30.09 -11.56 -30.58
CA ALA A 317 29.48 -10.30 -31.01
C ALA A 317 28.08 -10.46 -31.64
N SER A 318 27.72 -11.67 -32.09
CA SER A 318 26.43 -11.94 -32.76
C SER A 318 25.34 -12.46 -31.82
N SER A 319 25.70 -13.12 -30.72
CA SER A 319 24.74 -13.54 -29.67
C SER A 319 24.28 -12.34 -28.82
N THR A 320 25.18 -11.39 -28.56
CA THR A 320 24.88 -10.11 -27.89
C THR A 320 24.00 -9.19 -28.73
N ALA A 321 24.11 -9.24 -30.07
CA ALA A 321 23.27 -8.46 -30.98
C ALA A 321 21.84 -9.02 -31.12
N ARG A 322 21.64 -10.34 -30.98
CA ARG A 322 20.31 -10.96 -31.03
C ARG A 322 19.51 -10.82 -29.73
N GLN A 323 20.18 -10.84 -28.58
CA GLN A 323 19.53 -10.59 -27.28
C GLN A 323 19.04 -9.14 -27.08
N GLN A 324 19.54 -8.18 -27.87
CA GLN A 324 19.07 -6.79 -27.82
C GLN A 324 17.78 -6.53 -28.62
N GLU A 325 17.37 -7.44 -29.52
CA GLU A 325 16.19 -7.23 -30.38
C GLU A 325 14.89 -7.83 -29.81
N GLU A 326 14.93 -8.69 -28.79
CA GLU A 326 13.77 -9.50 -28.38
C GLU A 326 13.21 -9.18 -26.96
N ALA A 327 13.56 -8.04 -26.37
CA ALA A 327 12.87 -7.51 -25.20
C ALA A 327 12.54 -6.03 -25.41
N PRO A 328 11.32 -5.55 -25.08
CA PRO A 328 11.07 -4.12 -25.05
C PRO A 328 11.97 -3.50 -23.97
N MET A 329 12.99 -2.76 -24.42
CA MET A 329 13.99 -2.15 -23.53
C MET A 329 13.33 -1.33 -22.43
N SER A 330 13.68 -1.62 -21.17
CA SER A 330 13.29 -0.85 -20.00
C SER A 330 14.00 0.50 -19.98
N LEU A 331 13.33 1.56 -19.53
CA LEU A 331 13.90 2.93 -19.41
C LEU A 331 15.18 2.99 -18.55
N PHE A 332 15.39 2.02 -17.66
CA PHE A 332 16.57 1.92 -16.82
C PHE A 332 17.78 1.27 -17.52
N ASP A 333 17.59 0.52 -18.62
CA ASP A 333 18.70 -0.04 -19.39
C ASP A 333 19.40 1.01 -20.25
N LEU A 334 18.65 2.04 -20.67
CA LEU A 334 19.19 3.18 -21.42
C LEU A 334 20.15 4.03 -20.56
N SER A 335 19.90 4.18 -19.25
CA SER A 335 20.77 4.93 -18.34
C SER A 335 22.06 4.19 -18.00
N ARG A 336 22.04 2.85 -17.99
CA ARG A 336 23.26 2.03 -17.82
C ARG A 336 24.13 1.99 -19.08
N ALA A 337 23.52 2.06 -20.26
CA ALA A 337 24.26 2.08 -21.53
C ALA A 337 25.10 3.36 -21.70
N THR A 338 24.62 4.52 -21.25
CA THR A 338 25.36 5.79 -21.34
C THR A 338 26.51 5.88 -20.34
N ALA A 339 26.37 5.30 -19.14
CA ALA A 339 27.43 5.29 -18.12
C ALA A 339 28.68 4.48 -18.54
N ARG A 340 28.52 3.42 -19.34
CA ARG A 340 29.65 2.57 -19.79
C ARG A 340 30.47 3.16 -20.94
N VAL A 341 29.94 4.14 -21.66
CA VAL A 341 30.66 4.83 -22.75
C VAL A 341 31.53 5.97 -22.20
N ALA A 342 31.15 6.58 -21.08
CA ALA A 342 31.90 7.68 -20.49
C ALA A 342 33.24 7.27 -19.84
N SER A 343 33.41 6.00 -19.43
CA SER A 343 34.64 5.53 -18.75
C SER A 343 35.76 5.07 -19.71
N ARG A 344 35.50 4.96 -21.01
CA ARG A 344 36.47 4.46 -22.00
C ARG A 344 37.34 5.54 -22.67
N ASN A 345 37.08 6.83 -22.43
CA ASN A 345 37.76 7.94 -23.13
C ASN A 345 38.74 8.76 -22.26
N LEU A 346 39.21 8.27 -21.11
CA LEU A 346 40.09 9.04 -20.22
C LEU A 346 41.58 8.66 -20.24
N THR A 347 42.06 7.87 -21.22
CA THR A 347 43.49 7.48 -21.30
C THR A 347 44.26 8.04 -22.49
N SER A 348 43.82 9.14 -23.11
CA SER A 348 44.58 9.77 -24.23
C SER A 348 44.82 11.27 -24.07
N LEU A 349 45.06 11.76 -22.85
CA LEU A 349 45.53 13.14 -22.62
C LEU A 349 46.78 13.13 -21.74
N SER A 350 47.91 12.73 -22.33
CA SER A 350 49.24 12.88 -21.71
C SER A 350 50.27 13.49 -22.67
N SER A 351 49.84 14.13 -23.76
CA SER A 351 50.70 14.81 -24.73
C SER A 351 50.16 16.19 -25.11
N LEU A 352 49.86 17.03 -24.12
CA LEU A 352 49.69 18.48 -24.30
C LEU A 352 50.30 19.19 -23.09
N ARG A 353 51.62 19.05 -22.97
CA ARG A 353 52.43 19.78 -22.00
C ARG A 353 53.70 20.28 -22.68
N ASP A 354 53.55 20.87 -23.85
CA ASP A 354 54.59 21.68 -24.49
C ASP A 354 53.92 22.53 -25.57
N PHE A 355 53.55 23.77 -25.23
CA PHE A 355 53.31 24.92 -26.12
C PHE A 355 52.79 26.07 -25.24
N ALA A 356 53.64 26.51 -24.31
CA ALA A 356 53.49 27.76 -23.59
C ALA A 356 54.73 28.61 -23.92
N SER A 357 54.72 29.28 -25.08
CA SER A 357 55.72 30.29 -25.46
C SER A 357 55.41 30.92 -26.82
N GLY A 358 55.10 32.22 -26.84
CA GLY A 358 55.11 33.12 -28.01
C GLY A 358 53.85 33.01 -28.89
N GLY A 359 53.14 34.07 -29.28
CA GLY A 359 53.49 35.48 -29.43
C GLY A 359 53.14 35.89 -30.87
N GLY A 360 52.31 36.94 -31.03
CA GLY A 360 52.26 37.72 -32.28
C GLY A 360 51.15 37.41 -33.30
N ASP A 361 50.15 38.29 -33.29
CA ASP A 361 49.68 39.12 -34.40
C ASP A 361 48.98 38.59 -35.69
N HIS A 362 47.89 39.32 -36.00
CA HIS A 362 47.44 39.84 -37.30
C HIS A 362 46.46 39.05 -38.22
N GLN A 363 45.27 39.67 -38.35
CA GLN A 363 44.58 40.12 -39.58
C GLN A 363 43.75 39.16 -40.47
N SER A 364 42.46 39.51 -40.55
CA SER A 364 41.69 39.91 -41.75
C SER A 364 41.10 38.90 -42.76
N ALA A 365 39.78 39.10 -42.95
CA ALA A 365 39.04 39.24 -44.22
C ALA A 365 38.65 38.01 -45.07
N ALA A 366 37.33 37.75 -45.05
CA ALA A 366 36.37 37.83 -46.16
C ALA A 366 36.55 37.05 -47.48
N SER A 367 35.37 36.66 -48.00
CA SER A 367 34.93 36.44 -49.39
C SER A 367 34.95 35.03 -50.00
N SER A 368 33.71 34.54 -50.22
CA SER A 368 33.13 33.88 -51.41
C SER A 368 34.03 33.28 -52.49
N ASP A 369 33.79 32.01 -52.84
CA ASP A 369 33.16 31.65 -54.13
C ASP A 369 32.87 30.13 -54.25
N THR A 370 31.73 29.82 -54.85
CA THR A 370 31.34 28.54 -55.49
C THR A 370 32.02 28.42 -56.88
N PRO A 371 32.25 27.26 -57.53
CA PRO A 371 31.22 26.25 -57.83
C PRO A 371 31.70 24.78 -58.01
N ASP A 372 30.74 23.92 -58.34
CA ASP A 372 30.80 22.89 -59.40
C ASP A 372 30.55 21.43 -58.99
N ASP A 373 29.76 20.82 -59.86
CA ASP A 373 29.01 19.58 -59.79
C ASP A 373 29.83 18.41 -60.34
N SER A 374 29.89 17.29 -59.63
CA SER A 374 30.11 15.96 -60.25
C SER A 374 29.90 14.81 -59.26
N GLN A 375 28.68 14.28 -59.28
CA GLN A 375 28.38 12.84 -59.35
C GLN A 375 29.17 11.87 -58.45
N ASN A 376 28.56 11.49 -57.32
CA ASN A 376 28.38 10.07 -57.00
C ASN A 376 27.35 9.89 -55.88
N GLU A 377 26.13 9.46 -56.24
CA GLU A 377 25.21 8.86 -55.26
C GLU A 377 25.72 7.48 -54.84
N PRO A 378 25.77 7.20 -53.53
CA PRO A 378 25.37 5.90 -53.03
C PRO A 378 23.92 6.00 -52.53
N ARG A 379 23.02 5.31 -53.24
CA ARG A 379 21.61 5.10 -52.88
C ARG A 379 21.47 4.71 -51.40
N ALA A 380 21.07 5.68 -50.58
CA ALA A 380 20.65 5.42 -49.20
C ALA A 380 19.38 4.56 -49.20
N ARG A 381 19.41 3.45 -48.45
CA ARG A 381 18.26 2.57 -48.29
C ARG A 381 17.14 3.34 -47.59
N LYS A 382 15.89 3.17 -48.03
CA LYS A 382 14.65 3.75 -47.46
C LYS A 382 14.43 3.52 -45.95
N ARG A 383 15.31 2.77 -45.27
CA ARG A 383 15.25 2.55 -43.82
C ARG A 383 15.91 3.67 -43.00
N ASP A 384 16.85 4.44 -43.59
CA ASP A 384 17.56 5.49 -42.85
C ASP A 384 16.81 6.84 -42.82
N GLN A 385 15.82 7.06 -43.69
CA GLN A 385 14.99 8.26 -43.66
C GLN A 385 13.94 8.26 -42.54
N LEU A 386 13.61 7.10 -41.97
CA LEU A 386 12.66 6.99 -40.84
C LEU A 386 13.34 7.18 -39.48
N ARG A 387 14.67 7.23 -39.44
CA ARG A 387 15.43 7.39 -38.19
C ARG A 387 15.65 8.86 -37.83
N GLU A 388 15.62 9.77 -38.80
CA GLU A 388 15.78 11.21 -38.58
C GLU A 388 14.45 11.92 -38.25
N ALA A 389 13.31 11.31 -38.55
CA ALA A 389 11.98 11.84 -38.18
C ALA A 389 11.54 11.50 -36.74
N ALA A 390 12.26 10.62 -36.03
CA ALA A 390 11.87 10.15 -34.70
C ALA A 390 12.79 10.66 -33.56
N THR A 391 13.87 11.38 -33.86
CA THR A 391 14.77 11.97 -32.86
C THR A 391 14.56 13.47 -32.63
N GLY A 392 13.55 14.06 -33.27
CA GLY A 392 13.32 15.51 -33.29
C GLY A 392 12.34 16.09 -32.26
N THR A 393 11.70 15.30 -31.38
CA THR A 393 10.53 15.79 -30.61
C THR A 393 10.41 15.29 -29.18
N LEU A 394 11.50 15.13 -28.41
CA LEU A 394 11.39 14.96 -26.93
C LEU A 394 12.46 15.68 -26.09
N VAL A 395 13.13 16.71 -26.64
CA VAL A 395 13.87 17.69 -25.83
C VAL A 395 12.99 18.91 -25.62
N SER A 396 12.08 18.83 -24.65
CA SER A 396 11.53 19.97 -23.90
C SER A 396 10.47 19.42 -22.94
N GLY A 397 10.75 19.39 -21.63
CA GLY A 397 9.71 18.97 -20.69
C GLY A 397 10.09 18.62 -19.26
N VAL A 398 11.20 19.11 -18.68
CA VAL A 398 11.40 19.02 -17.22
C VAL A 398 12.16 20.26 -16.73
N GLY A 399 11.46 21.37 -16.48
CA GLY A 399 12.11 22.63 -16.11
C GLY A 399 11.23 23.65 -15.38
N TRP A 400 10.12 23.25 -14.73
CA TRP A 400 9.19 24.22 -14.12
C TRP A 400 8.67 23.89 -12.72
N LEU A 401 9.34 23.05 -11.92
CA LEU A 401 8.86 22.84 -10.55
C LEU A 401 9.95 22.67 -9.49
N ILE A 402 10.83 23.68 -9.40
CA ILE A 402 11.53 24.06 -8.16
C ILE A 402 11.68 25.60 -8.17
N GLY A 403 11.37 26.21 -7.04
CA GLY A 403 10.84 27.57 -6.91
C GLY A 403 11.79 28.75 -7.17
N ALA A 404 11.17 29.86 -7.59
CA ALA A 404 11.72 31.20 -7.46
C ALA A 404 10.67 32.11 -6.81
N ASN A 405 10.96 32.55 -5.59
CA ASN A 405 10.27 33.65 -4.91
C ASN A 405 10.48 34.94 -5.69
N VAL A 406 9.40 35.70 -5.97
CA VAL A 406 9.53 37.14 -6.24
C VAL A 406 8.42 37.90 -5.51
N ASN A 407 8.89 38.84 -4.69
CA ASN A 407 8.19 39.84 -3.92
C ASN A 407 7.04 40.51 -4.68
N ARG A 408 5.93 40.71 -3.98
CA ARG A 408 4.80 41.54 -4.40
C ARG A 408 4.85 42.85 -3.61
N GLN A 409 5.31 43.94 -4.22
CA GLN A 409 5.10 45.31 -3.73
C GLN A 409 4.87 46.30 -4.87
N SER A 410 3.94 47.23 -4.61
CA SER A 410 3.68 48.55 -5.24
C SER A 410 3.49 48.58 -6.76
N ASN A 411 2.35 49.00 -7.30
CA ASN A 411 1.67 50.29 -7.11
C ASN A 411 0.17 50.19 -7.44
#